data_AF-A0A3S8RNI0-F1
#
_entry.id   AF-A0A3S8RNI0-F1
#
_cell.length_a   1.000
_cell.length_b   1.000
_cell.length_c   1.000
_cell.angle_alpha   90.00
_cell.angle_beta   90.00
_cell.angle_gamma   90.00
#
_symmetry.space_group_name_H-M   'P 1'
#
loop_
_entity.id
_entity.type
_entity.pdbx_description
1 polymer ?
#
loop_
_entity_poly.entity_id
_entity_poly.type
_entity_poly.pdbx_seq_one_letter_code
_entity_poly.pdbx_strand_id
1 'polypeptide(L)'
;MVQTIASMLSIVIDELASNDYISKISVSEAGSFINIPVEFRINSFRHLMNEVDNFMDLYNLIENMNNHSKAKNKKNKEFDQVKTIIDKMFSGDELLYETDKYAVIANIYDEHLYQSNKTDIIGCKLQCLGQIKRIFPYGTKLMKNTTFNKLSDQELERQLLHAIEGLTNQQSISFDSIPVTNISNKIVYQIEIIALFQT
;
A
#
# COMPACT_ATOMS: atom_id res chain seq x y z
N MET A 1 11.78 30.18 20.92
CA MET A 1 11.94 28.90 20.21
C MET A 1 10.68 28.69 19.40
N VAL A 2 10.77 28.61 18.07
CA VAL A 2 9.58 28.38 17.23
C VAL A 2 9.27 26.88 17.29
N GLN A 3 8.11 26.52 17.80
CA GLN A 3 7.66 25.12 17.74
C GLN A 3 7.20 24.82 16.32
N THR A 4 7.87 23.86 15.69
CA THR A 4 7.43 23.23 14.44
C THR A 4 6.69 21.93 14.74
N ILE A 5 5.92 21.43 13.77
CA ILE A 5 5.24 20.13 13.87
C ILE A 5 6.23 19.02 14.23
N ALA A 6 7.42 19.03 13.62
CA ALA A 6 8.49 18.07 13.93
C ALA A 6 8.97 18.18 15.38
N SER A 7 9.20 19.39 15.90
CA SER A 7 9.63 19.57 17.29
C SER A 7 8.55 19.14 18.29
N MET A 8 7.27 19.37 17.99
CA MET A 8 6.16 18.93 18.83
C MET A 8 6.03 17.40 18.81
N LEU A 9 6.18 16.77 17.64
CA LEU A 9 6.16 15.33 17.51
C LEU A 9 7.30 14.67 18.31
N SER A 10 8.51 15.23 18.26
CA SER A 10 9.63 14.75 19.08
C SER A 10 9.29 14.77 20.57
N ILE A 11 8.74 15.88 21.08
CA ILE A 11 8.35 16.00 22.49
C ILE A 11 7.30 14.94 22.86
N VAL A 12 6.31 14.70 21.99
CA VAL A 12 5.28 13.67 22.23
C VAL A 12 5.89 12.28 22.26
N ILE A 13 6.80 11.96 21.34
CA ILE A 13 7.49 10.66 21.31
C ILE A 13 8.33 10.47 22.57
N ASP A 14 9.08 11.49 22.98
CA ASP A 14 9.93 11.45 24.17
C ASP A 14 9.10 11.27 25.45
N GLU A 15 7.95 11.94 25.55
CA GLU A 15 7.02 11.79 26.68
C GLU A 15 6.39 10.39 26.70
N LEU A 16 5.92 9.87 25.56
CA LEU A 16 5.37 8.51 25.46
C LEU A 16 6.43 7.45 25.83
N ALA A 17 7.67 7.66 25.41
CA ALA A 17 8.78 6.77 25.72
C ALA A 17 9.15 6.82 27.22
N SER A 18 9.19 8.02 27.82
CA SER A 18 9.56 8.21 29.23
C SER A 18 8.54 7.60 30.20
N ASN A 19 7.29 7.44 29.76
CA ASN A 19 6.22 6.81 30.52
C ASN A 19 5.98 5.33 30.14
N ASP A 20 6.90 4.70 29.40
CA ASP A 20 6.82 3.30 28.95
C ASP A 20 5.55 2.97 28.12
N TYR A 21 4.97 3.97 27.46
CA TYR A 21 3.79 3.77 26.60
C TYR A 21 4.15 3.23 25.21
N ILE A 22 5.41 3.40 24.77
CA ILE A 22 5.92 2.83 23.52
C ILE A 22 6.49 1.44 23.80
N SER A 23 5.82 0.43 23.26
CA SER A 23 6.19 -0.98 23.40
C SER A 23 7.03 -1.47 22.22
N LYS A 24 7.87 -2.48 22.48
CA LYS A 24 8.54 -3.23 21.41
C LYS A 24 7.49 -4.06 20.66
N ILE A 25 7.52 -4.03 19.33
CA ILE A 25 6.53 -4.72 18.49
C ILE A 25 6.38 -6.22 18.83
N SER A 26 7.47 -6.89 19.20
CA SER A 26 7.48 -8.33 19.51
C SER A 26 6.68 -8.74 20.75
N VAL A 27 6.41 -7.80 21.66
CA VAL A 27 5.65 -8.04 22.90
C VAL A 27 4.42 -7.13 22.99
N SER A 28 4.08 -6.45 21.90
CA SER A 28 2.98 -5.50 21.89
C SER A 28 1.64 -6.20 21.74
N GLU A 29 0.61 -5.61 22.31
CA GLU A 29 -0.78 -6.06 22.22
C GLU A 29 -1.62 -5.07 21.41
N ALA A 30 -2.86 -5.41 21.13
CA ALA A 30 -3.79 -4.44 20.53
C ALA A 30 -3.97 -3.24 21.49
N GLY A 31 -3.84 -2.03 20.95
CA GLY A 31 -3.85 -0.77 21.68
C GLY A 31 -2.46 -0.24 22.05
N SER A 32 -1.41 -1.06 22.01
CA SER A 32 -0.04 -0.61 22.29
C SER A 32 0.44 0.40 21.24
N PHE A 33 1.14 1.44 21.68
CA PHE A 33 1.91 2.31 20.79
C PHE A 33 3.25 1.67 20.46
N ILE A 34 3.69 1.83 19.22
CA ILE A 34 4.98 1.38 18.73
C ILE A 34 5.67 2.52 17.99
N ASN A 35 7.00 2.53 18.05
CA ASN A 35 7.83 3.39 17.22
C ASN A 35 8.91 2.52 16.57
N ILE A 36 8.78 2.27 15.27
CA ILE A 36 9.64 1.33 14.55
C ILE A 36 10.15 1.92 13.24
N PRO A 37 11.38 1.56 12.80
CA PRO A 37 11.82 1.82 11.45
C PRO A 37 11.00 0.99 10.46
N VAL A 38 10.59 1.61 9.37
CA VAL A 38 9.80 1.00 8.29
C VAL A 38 10.31 1.47 6.94
N GLU A 39 10.09 0.62 5.94
CA GLU A 39 10.23 0.95 4.53
C GLU A 39 9.00 0.41 3.82
N PHE A 40 7.94 1.22 3.79
CA PHE A 40 6.64 0.77 3.29
C PHE A 40 6.66 0.64 1.76
N ARG A 41 6.03 -0.42 1.27
CA ARG A 41 5.59 -0.52 -0.13
C ARG A 41 4.08 -0.42 -0.21
N ILE A 42 3.58 0.00 -1.36
CA ILE A 42 2.15 0.05 -1.63
C ILE A 42 1.65 -1.34 -2.02
N ASN A 43 0.61 -1.81 -1.34
CA ASN A 43 -0.06 -3.07 -1.57
C ASN A 43 -1.49 -2.81 -2.05
N SER A 44 -1.63 -2.36 -3.31
CA SER A 44 -2.92 -1.92 -3.85
C SER A 44 -3.08 -2.28 -5.32
N PHE A 45 -4.14 -3.03 -5.63
CA PHE A 45 -4.56 -3.28 -7.02
C PHE A 45 -4.86 -1.98 -7.77
N ARG A 46 -5.37 -0.96 -7.07
CA ARG A 46 -5.64 0.34 -7.70
C ARG A 46 -4.36 0.99 -8.19
N HIS A 47 -3.30 0.94 -7.38
CA HIS A 47 -2.02 1.51 -7.76
C HIS A 47 -1.41 0.77 -8.95
N LEU A 48 -1.42 -0.57 -8.92
CA LEU A 48 -0.96 -1.38 -10.04
C LEU A 48 -1.72 -1.06 -11.34
N MET A 49 -3.05 -0.94 -11.28
CA MET A 49 -3.84 -0.61 -12.47
C MET A 49 -3.53 0.78 -13.01
N ASN A 50 -3.23 1.75 -12.13
CA ASN A 50 -2.79 3.07 -12.55
C ASN A 50 -1.40 3.04 -13.18
N GLU A 51 -0.47 2.24 -12.66
CA GLU A 51 0.84 2.01 -13.29
C GLU A 51 0.69 1.40 -14.69
N VAL A 52 -0.17 0.37 -14.83
CA VAL A 52 -0.46 -0.26 -16.12
C VAL A 52 -1.11 0.73 -17.09
N ASP A 53 -2.06 1.55 -16.66
CA ASP A 53 -2.72 2.55 -17.51
C ASP A 53 -1.73 3.60 -18.02
N ASN A 54 -0.90 4.14 -17.12
CA ASN A 54 0.15 5.10 -17.45
C ASN A 54 1.15 4.50 -18.44
N PHE A 55 1.53 3.23 -18.24
CA PHE A 55 2.41 2.52 -19.16
C PHE A 55 1.78 2.36 -20.55
N MET A 56 0.51 1.93 -20.62
CA MET A 56 -0.20 1.77 -21.90
C MET A 56 -0.32 3.10 -22.64
N ASP A 57 -0.57 4.20 -21.93
CA ASP A 57 -0.60 5.54 -22.53
C ASP A 57 0.77 5.94 -23.08
N LEU A 58 1.86 5.69 -22.34
CA LEU A 58 3.23 5.93 -22.80
C LEU A 58 3.60 5.07 -24.03
N TYR A 59 3.25 3.78 -24.00
CA TYR A 59 3.49 2.86 -25.11
C TYR A 59 2.80 3.33 -26.38
N ASN A 60 1.52 3.73 -26.29
CA ASN A 60 0.77 4.28 -27.41
C ASN A 60 1.41 5.57 -27.96
N LEU A 61 1.92 6.45 -27.09
CA LEU A 61 2.64 7.64 -27.52
C LEU A 61 3.92 7.28 -28.30
N ILE A 62 4.69 6.30 -27.82
CA ILE A 62 5.92 5.83 -28.49
C ILE A 62 5.62 5.17 -29.84
N GLU A 63 4.59 4.31 -29.94
CA GLU A 63 4.18 3.71 -31.21
C GLU A 63 3.74 4.78 -32.22
N ASN A 64 2.95 5.77 -31.78
CA ASN A 64 2.51 6.88 -32.63
C ASN A 64 3.69 7.73 -33.14
N MET A 65 4.76 7.90 -32.35
CA MET A 65 5.97 8.61 -32.78
C MET A 65 6.79 7.83 -33.82
N ASN A 66 6.76 6.49 -33.77
CA ASN A 66 7.58 5.63 -34.64
C ASN A 66 7.00 5.39 -36.04
N ASN A 67 5.91 6.05 -36.44
CA ASN A 67 5.33 6.05 -37.80
C ASN A 67 5.10 4.66 -38.43
N HIS A 68 4.98 3.61 -37.61
CA HIS A 68 4.58 2.29 -38.07
C HIS A 68 3.22 1.95 -37.48
N SER A 69 2.22 2.12 -38.37
CA SER A 69 0.83 1.70 -38.26
C SER A 69 -0.17 2.76 -37.82
N LYS A 70 -1.28 2.81 -38.58
CA LYS A 70 -2.58 3.31 -38.14
C LYS A 70 -3.09 2.37 -37.03
N ALA A 71 -2.45 2.36 -35.86
CA ALA A 71 -2.92 1.58 -34.74
C ALA A 71 -4.22 2.21 -34.23
N LYS A 72 -5.34 1.52 -34.44
CA LYS A 72 -6.58 1.84 -33.72
C LYS A 72 -6.25 1.79 -32.23
N ASN A 73 -6.50 2.90 -31.52
CA ASN A 73 -6.63 2.95 -30.07
C ASN A 73 -7.33 1.68 -29.58
N LYS A 74 -6.55 0.73 -29.08
CA LYS A 74 -7.07 -0.46 -28.44
C LYS A 74 -6.75 -0.35 -26.95
N LYS A 75 -7.13 0.77 -26.33
CA LYS A 75 -7.53 0.68 -24.91
C LYS A 75 -8.63 -0.36 -24.89
N ASN A 76 -8.32 -1.53 -24.33
CA ASN A 76 -9.25 -2.64 -24.30
C ASN A 76 -10.42 -2.18 -23.41
N LYS A 77 -11.65 -2.14 -23.92
CA LYS A 77 -12.81 -1.68 -23.14
C LYS A 77 -12.97 -2.45 -21.82
N GLU A 78 -12.48 -3.68 -21.80
CA GLU A 78 -12.40 -4.54 -20.61
C GLU A 78 -11.46 -3.97 -19.54
N PHE A 79 -10.33 -3.38 -19.92
CA PHE A 79 -9.39 -2.74 -19.00
C PHE A 79 -10.02 -1.52 -18.30
N ASP A 80 -10.67 -0.64 -19.06
CA ASP A 80 -11.35 0.54 -18.51
C ASP A 80 -12.49 0.14 -17.55
N GLN A 81 -13.19 -0.96 -17.86
CA GLN A 81 -14.22 -1.53 -16.98
C GLN A 81 -13.61 -2.07 -15.69
N VAL A 82 -12.53 -2.86 -15.77
CA VAL A 82 -11.83 -3.41 -14.60
C VAL A 82 -11.26 -2.29 -13.73
N LYS A 83 -10.65 -1.26 -14.33
CA LYS A 83 -10.14 -0.07 -13.62
C LYS A 83 -11.26 0.65 -12.87
N THR A 84 -12.38 0.90 -13.54
CA THR A 84 -13.55 1.54 -12.92
C THR A 84 -14.11 0.73 -11.73
N ILE A 85 -14.10 -0.61 -11.84
CA ILE A 85 -14.52 -1.50 -10.76
C ILE A 85 -13.57 -1.39 -9.57
N ILE A 86 -12.26 -1.44 -9.83
CA ILE A 86 -11.22 -1.32 -8.80
C ILE A 86 -11.27 0.05 -8.11
N ASP A 87 -11.41 1.15 -8.86
CA ASP A 87 -11.54 2.49 -8.29
C ASP A 87 -12.76 2.63 -7.36
N LYS A 88 -13.85 1.92 -7.65
CA LYS A 88 -15.05 1.90 -6.79
C LYS A 88 -14.93 0.98 -5.59
N MET A 89 -14.09 -0.06 -5.67
CA MET A 89 -13.96 -1.08 -4.63
C MET A 89 -12.95 -0.72 -3.56
N PHE A 90 -11.98 0.13 -3.88
CA PHE A 90 -10.87 0.50 -3.01
C PHE A 90 -11.02 1.99 -2.68
N SER A 91 -11.03 2.35 -1.39
CA SER A 91 -11.07 3.76 -0.95
C SER A 91 -9.69 4.24 -0.49
N GLY A 92 -8.99 3.44 0.32
CA GLY A 92 -7.58 3.66 0.68
C GLY A 92 -6.61 2.71 -0.01
N ASP A 93 -5.32 2.99 0.15
CA ASP A 93 -4.25 2.07 -0.22
C ASP A 93 -3.69 1.40 1.03
N GLU A 94 -3.48 0.08 0.95
CA GLU A 94 -2.83 -0.67 2.01
C GLU A 94 -1.31 -0.52 1.86
N LEU A 95 -0.63 -0.17 2.94
CA LEU A 95 0.82 -0.21 3.04
C LEU A 95 1.25 -1.54 3.62
N LEU A 96 2.37 -2.06 3.12
CA LEU A 96 2.99 -3.29 3.61
C LEU A 96 4.47 -3.03 3.89
N TYR A 97 4.90 -3.40 5.10
CA TYR A 97 6.31 -3.51 5.46
C TYR A 97 6.55 -4.93 5.98
N GLU A 98 7.55 -5.62 5.44
CA GLU A 98 7.81 -7.01 5.77
C GLU A 98 9.27 -7.21 6.17
N THR A 99 9.47 -7.96 7.24
CA THR A 99 10.78 -8.41 7.73
C THR A 99 10.79 -9.93 7.77
N ASP A 100 11.93 -10.57 8.03
CA ASP A 100 12.01 -12.01 8.23
C ASP A 100 11.17 -12.53 9.41
N LYS A 101 10.79 -11.68 10.37
CA LYS A 101 10.12 -12.08 11.62
C LYS A 101 8.65 -11.72 11.69
N TYR A 102 8.26 -10.60 11.10
CA TYR A 102 6.90 -10.08 11.13
C TYR A 102 6.60 -9.21 9.92
N ALA A 103 5.33 -8.95 9.67
CA ALA A 103 4.86 -7.95 8.73
C ALA A 103 4.00 -6.90 9.44
N VAL A 104 3.99 -5.69 8.88
CA VAL A 104 3.17 -4.56 9.33
C VAL A 104 2.31 -4.11 8.16
N ILE A 105 1.02 -3.98 8.41
CA ILE A 105 0.07 -3.43 7.46
C ILE A 105 -0.62 -2.20 8.03
N ALA A 106 -0.84 -1.21 7.18
CA ALA A 106 -1.54 0.01 7.51
C ALA A 106 -2.36 0.47 6.30
N ASN A 107 -3.24 1.46 6.48
CA ASN A 107 -3.92 2.11 5.37
C ASN A 107 -3.57 3.57 5.32
N ILE A 108 -3.46 4.10 4.10
CA ILE A 108 -3.40 5.53 3.84
C ILE A 108 -4.48 5.94 2.86
N TYR A 109 -4.87 7.20 2.93
CA TYR A 109 -5.86 7.84 2.07
C TYR A 109 -5.26 9.17 1.63
N ASP A 110 -5.34 9.50 0.34
CA ASP A 110 -4.70 10.69 -0.22
C ASP A 110 -5.23 11.97 0.45
N GLU A 111 -6.53 12.00 0.77
CA GLU A 111 -7.19 13.10 1.47
C GLU A 111 -6.70 13.33 2.92
N HIS A 112 -5.99 12.36 3.50
CA HIS A 112 -5.48 12.44 4.88
C HIS A 112 -3.97 12.73 4.94
N LEU A 113 -3.29 12.85 3.79
CA LEU A 113 -1.87 13.20 3.76
C LEU A 113 -1.70 14.71 3.92
N TYR A 114 -1.04 15.12 5.01
CA TYR A 114 -0.74 16.53 5.27
C TYR A 114 0.61 16.91 4.69
N GLN A 115 0.61 17.75 3.64
CA GLN A 115 1.84 18.25 2.98
C GLN A 115 2.81 17.16 2.49
N SER A 116 2.33 15.93 2.35
CA SER A 116 3.06 14.80 1.79
C SER A 116 2.24 14.18 0.67
N ASN A 117 2.93 13.47 -0.21
CA ASN A 117 2.33 12.61 -1.19
C ASN A 117 2.82 11.17 -0.95
N LYS A 118 2.28 10.20 -1.71
CA LYS A 118 2.68 8.79 -1.58
C LYS A 118 4.16 8.54 -1.86
N THR A 119 4.77 9.28 -2.80
CA THR A 119 6.19 9.10 -3.14
C THR A 119 7.13 9.50 -2.00
N ASP A 120 6.66 10.33 -1.06
CA ASP A 120 7.42 10.66 0.16
C ASP A 120 7.36 9.53 1.21
N ILE A 121 6.50 8.53 1.02
CA ILE A 121 6.25 7.42 1.96
C ILE A 121 6.79 6.10 1.41
N ILE A 122 6.46 5.80 0.15
CA ILE A 122 6.78 4.51 -0.49
C ILE A 122 8.28 4.41 -0.79
N GLY A 123 8.89 3.28 -0.43
CA GLY A 123 10.32 3.02 -0.65
C GLY A 123 11.25 3.91 0.18
N CYS A 124 10.70 4.70 1.10
CA CYS A 124 11.45 5.60 1.97
C CYS A 124 11.69 4.94 3.33
N LYS A 125 12.91 5.06 3.85
CA LYS A 125 13.25 4.64 5.21
C LYS A 125 12.76 5.70 6.19
N LEU A 126 11.73 5.35 6.96
CA LEU A 126 11.04 6.26 7.87
C LEU A 126 10.93 5.62 9.25
N GLN A 127 10.74 6.44 10.28
CA GLN A 127 10.22 6.01 11.56
C GLN A 127 8.69 6.09 11.51
N CYS A 128 8.03 5.04 12.01
CA CYS A 128 6.59 4.98 12.14
C CYS A 128 6.20 4.94 13.61
N LEU A 129 5.61 6.04 14.07
CA LEU A 129 4.80 6.04 15.28
C LEU A 129 3.40 5.57 14.90
N GLY A 130 2.95 4.48 15.52
CA GLY A 130 1.64 3.92 15.27
C GLY A 130 1.05 3.22 16.47
N GLN A 131 -0.23 2.91 16.39
CA GLN A 131 -0.95 2.12 17.40
C GLN A 131 -1.36 0.78 16.79
N ILE A 132 -1.12 -0.32 17.52
CA ILE A 132 -1.56 -1.64 17.05
C ILE A 132 -3.08 -1.73 17.14
N LYS A 133 -3.76 -1.95 16.02
CA LYS A 133 -5.20 -2.18 15.99
C LYS A 133 -5.52 -3.65 16.22
N ARG A 134 -4.81 -4.53 15.53
CA ARG A 134 -5.04 -5.98 15.52
C ARG A 134 -3.74 -6.73 15.25
N ILE A 135 -3.68 -7.96 15.77
CA ILE A 135 -2.55 -8.88 15.57
C ILE A 135 -3.10 -10.16 14.96
N PHE A 136 -2.44 -10.63 13.90
CA PHE A 136 -2.74 -11.91 13.26
C PHE A 136 -1.55 -12.86 13.44
N PRO A 137 -1.59 -13.77 14.43
CA PRO A 137 -0.41 -14.56 14.82
C PRO A 137 0.13 -15.50 13.72
N TYR A 138 -0.74 -15.95 12.82
CA TYR A 138 -0.41 -16.95 11.78
C TYR A 138 -0.48 -16.39 10.36
N GLY A 139 -0.53 -15.07 10.23
CA GLY A 139 -0.75 -14.40 8.96
C GLY A 139 -2.22 -14.09 8.72
N THR A 140 -2.48 -13.44 7.60
CA THR A 140 -3.80 -12.91 7.26
C THR A 140 -3.91 -12.62 5.78
N LYS A 141 -5.13 -12.70 5.26
CA LYS A 141 -5.44 -12.13 3.93
C LYS A 141 -5.23 -10.62 3.97
N LEU A 142 -4.60 -10.09 2.96
CA LEU A 142 -4.32 -8.66 2.81
C LEU A 142 -5.41 -7.97 2.00
N MET A 143 -5.31 -6.65 1.86
CA MET A 143 -6.26 -5.81 1.11
C MET A 143 -7.69 -5.91 1.63
N LYS A 144 -7.87 -6.07 2.95
CA LYS A 144 -9.21 -6.28 3.54
C LYS A 144 -10.12 -5.06 3.53
N ASN A 145 -9.57 -3.88 3.27
CA ASN A 145 -10.23 -2.58 3.44
C ASN A 145 -10.97 -2.14 2.17
N THR A 146 -11.43 -3.12 1.44
CA THR A 146 -11.93 -3.01 0.09
C THR A 146 -13.30 -3.66 0.10
N THR A 147 -14.25 -3.08 -0.63
CA THR A 147 -15.55 -3.73 -0.85
C THR A 147 -15.37 -5.08 -1.55
N PHE A 148 -14.17 -5.33 -2.10
CA PHE A 148 -13.70 -6.61 -2.62
C PHE A 148 -13.82 -7.77 -1.63
N ASN A 149 -13.49 -7.58 -0.34
CA ASN A 149 -13.70 -8.63 0.66
C ASN A 149 -15.18 -8.89 1.01
N LYS A 150 -16.08 -8.02 0.55
CA LYS A 150 -17.54 -8.21 0.64
C LYS A 150 -18.12 -8.84 -0.64
N LEU A 151 -17.34 -8.98 -1.71
CA LEU A 151 -17.70 -9.86 -2.82
C LEU A 151 -17.56 -11.30 -2.33
N SER A 152 -18.69 -11.96 -2.15
CA SER A 152 -18.77 -13.37 -1.79
C SER A 152 -18.29 -14.31 -2.91
N ASP A 153 -17.92 -13.77 -4.07
CA ASP A 153 -17.68 -14.50 -5.30
C ASP A 153 -16.18 -14.68 -5.56
N GLN A 154 -15.68 -15.85 -5.16
CA GLN A 154 -14.29 -16.27 -5.33
C GLN A 154 -13.87 -16.37 -6.82
N GLU A 155 -14.85 -16.48 -7.73
CA GLU A 155 -14.58 -16.58 -9.16
C GLU A 155 -14.23 -15.21 -9.76
N LEU A 156 -14.91 -14.15 -9.33
CA LEU A 156 -14.57 -12.77 -9.70
C LEU A 156 -13.20 -12.36 -9.13
N GLU A 157 -12.88 -12.77 -7.91
CA GLU A 157 -11.55 -12.57 -7.31
C GLU A 157 -10.46 -13.21 -8.18
N ARG A 158 -10.66 -14.48 -8.58
CA ARG A 158 -9.72 -15.20 -9.46
C ARG A 158 -9.59 -14.60 -10.84
N GLN A 159 -10.70 -14.19 -11.45
CA GLN A 159 -10.67 -13.59 -12.79
C GLN A 159 -9.95 -12.25 -12.79
N LEU A 160 -10.13 -11.43 -11.75
CA LEU A 160 -9.43 -10.17 -11.60
C LEU A 160 -7.93 -10.39 -11.40
N LEU A 161 -7.55 -11.33 -10.53
CA LEU A 161 -6.15 -11.69 -10.30
C LEU A 161 -5.49 -12.22 -11.57
N HIS A 162 -6.15 -13.12 -12.30
CA HIS A 162 -5.63 -13.69 -13.54
C HIS A 162 -5.52 -12.63 -14.65
N ALA A 163 -6.46 -11.68 -14.73
CA ALA A 163 -6.37 -10.57 -15.68
C ALA A 163 -5.15 -9.69 -15.38
N ILE A 164 -4.88 -9.44 -14.10
CA ILE A 164 -3.73 -8.66 -13.64
C ILE A 164 -2.41 -9.41 -13.90
N GLU A 165 -2.32 -10.68 -13.52
CA GLU A 165 -1.15 -11.54 -13.77
C GLU A 165 -0.86 -11.67 -15.27
N GLY A 166 -1.90 -11.76 -16.10
CA GLY A 166 -1.77 -11.77 -17.56
C GLY A 166 -1.15 -10.49 -18.11
N LEU A 167 -1.44 -9.33 -17.51
CA LEU A 167 -0.85 -8.04 -17.89
C LEU A 167 0.60 -7.91 -17.42
N THR A 168 0.94 -8.42 -16.23
CA THR A 168 2.30 -8.31 -15.68
C THR A 168 3.28 -9.33 -16.26
N ASN A 169 2.82 -10.53 -16.63
CA ASN A 169 3.70 -11.61 -17.11
C ASN A 169 4.01 -11.56 -18.61
N GLN A 170 3.30 -10.75 -19.40
CA GLN A 170 3.48 -10.72 -20.85
C GLN A 170 4.57 -9.75 -21.35
N GLN A 171 5.22 -8.97 -20.48
CA GLN A 171 6.23 -7.99 -20.91
C GLN A 171 7.40 -7.92 -19.94
N SER A 172 8.57 -7.52 -20.44
CA SER A 172 9.83 -7.32 -19.70
C SER A 172 9.78 -6.10 -18.76
N ILE A 173 8.66 -5.90 -18.06
CA ILE A 173 8.35 -4.71 -17.28
C ILE A 173 8.20 -5.11 -15.82
N SER A 174 8.99 -4.48 -14.95
CA SER A 174 8.81 -4.55 -13.51
C SER A 174 7.84 -3.44 -13.09
N PHE A 175 6.74 -3.83 -12.44
CA PHE A 175 5.86 -2.91 -11.74
C PHE A 175 6.33 -2.78 -10.29
N ASP A 176 6.25 -1.58 -9.73
CA ASP A 176 6.71 -1.32 -8.36
C ASP A 176 5.72 -1.88 -7.32
N SER A 177 4.47 -2.11 -7.74
CA SER A 177 3.38 -2.59 -6.89
C SER A 177 2.89 -3.98 -7.29
N ILE A 178 3.67 -5.04 -6.99
CA ILE A 178 3.17 -6.42 -7.06
C ILE A 178 2.32 -6.71 -5.80
N PRO A 179 0.98 -6.82 -5.91
CA PRO A 179 0.12 -6.90 -4.74
C PRO A 179 0.26 -8.27 -4.08
N VAL A 180 0.51 -8.26 -2.78
CA VAL A 180 0.51 -9.44 -1.92
C VAL A 180 -0.90 -9.63 -1.39
N THR A 181 -1.54 -10.74 -1.75
CA THR A 181 -2.92 -11.05 -1.34
C THR A 181 -3.00 -11.76 0.02
N ASN A 182 -1.92 -12.39 0.45
CA ASN A 182 -1.90 -13.17 1.69
C ASN A 182 -0.48 -13.28 2.25
N ILE A 183 -0.37 -13.19 3.58
CA ILE A 183 0.83 -13.55 4.32
C ILE A 183 0.48 -14.75 5.20
N SER A 184 1.33 -15.78 5.19
CA SER A 184 1.17 -17.00 5.98
C SER A 184 2.41 -17.26 6.82
N ASN A 185 2.25 -18.00 7.92
CA ASN A 185 3.36 -18.49 8.77
C ASN A 185 4.22 -17.40 9.41
N LYS A 186 3.66 -16.20 9.56
CA LYS A 186 4.33 -15.04 10.17
C LYS A 186 3.31 -14.13 10.83
N ILE A 187 3.70 -13.47 11.92
CA ILE A 187 2.84 -12.51 12.62
C ILE A 187 2.64 -11.27 11.76
N VAL A 188 1.38 -10.86 11.56
CA VAL A 188 1.03 -9.62 10.88
C VAL A 188 0.41 -8.65 11.88
N TYR A 189 1.00 -7.47 12.00
CA TYR A 189 0.50 -6.38 12.82
C TYR A 189 -0.26 -5.39 11.95
N GLN A 190 -1.55 -5.22 12.21
CA GLN A 190 -2.31 -4.13 11.61
C GLN A 190 -2.20 -2.91 12.52
N ILE A 191 -1.69 -1.81 11.98
CA ILE A 191 -1.46 -0.59 12.74
C ILE A 191 -2.30 0.58 12.20
N GLU A 192 -2.59 1.52 13.10
CA GLU A 192 -3.00 2.87 12.78
C GLU A 192 -1.76 3.75 12.76
N ILE A 193 -1.47 4.38 11.62
CA ILE A 193 -0.33 5.30 11.50
C ILE A 193 -0.73 6.60 12.18
N ILE A 194 0.09 7.05 13.13
CA ILE A 194 -0.04 8.35 13.79
C ILE A 194 0.90 9.35 13.11
N ALA A 195 2.15 8.93 12.89
CA ALA A 195 3.14 9.74 12.19
C ALA A 195 4.16 8.89 11.44
N LEU A 196 4.62 9.43 10.31
CA LEU A 196 5.78 8.97 9.55
C LEU A 196 6.78 10.12 9.45
N PHE A 197 8.04 9.88 9.81
CA PHE A 197 9.03 10.94 9.88
C PHE A 197 10.45 10.41 9.65
N GLN A 198 11.36 11.30 9.30
CA GLN A 198 12.80 11.03 9.26
C GLN A 198 13.42 11.44 10.60
N THR A 199 14.33 10.61 11.12
CA THR A 199 15.22 10.92 12.25
C THR A 199 16.57 11.36 11.74
#